data_AF-A0A938I9V5-F1
#
_entry.id   AF-A0A938I9V5-F1
#
_cell.length_a   1.000
_cell.length_b   1.000
_cell.length_c   1.000
_cell.angle_alpha   90.00
_cell.angle_beta   90.00
_cell.angle_gamma   90.00
#
_symmetry.space_group_name_H-M   'P 1'
#
loop_
_entity.id
_entity.type
_entity.pdbx_description
1 polymer ?
#
loop_
_entity_poly.entity_id
_entity_poly.type
_entity_poly.pdbx_seq_one_letter_code
_entity_poly.pdbx_strand_id
1 'polypeptide(L)'
;MAADEVETRFGRSHDRTGEGAGQSTRITVRGFLAFLLSVLAANAVAMEITQDTRLDPDKVYGPLVIRSSSITIDGGGAWLIGDLKPPGNKLKGIAVLAAGVSNVTLKNVNAKGWETGLKIIDGSGWTIEN
;
A
#
# COMPACT_ATOMS: atom_id res chain seq x y z
N MET A 1 -16.89 -62.24 34.53
CA MET A 1 -15.88 -62.98 35.29
C MET A 1 -14.76 -63.35 34.33
N ALA A 2 -13.78 -62.46 34.23
CA ALA A 2 -12.43 -62.68 33.73
C ALA A 2 -11.64 -61.46 34.23
N ALA A 3 -10.84 -61.69 35.25
CA ALA A 3 -9.84 -60.78 35.77
C ALA A 3 -8.51 -61.10 35.08
N ASP A 4 -7.70 -60.07 34.82
CA ASP A 4 -6.23 -60.03 34.87
C ASP A 4 -5.81 -58.67 34.26
N GLU A 5 -5.40 -57.69 35.06
CA GLU A 5 -4.04 -57.46 35.60
C GLU A 5 -3.17 -56.62 34.63
N VAL A 6 -2.86 -55.36 34.97
CA VAL A 6 -1.60 -54.88 35.62
C VAL A 6 -0.52 -54.65 34.53
N GLU A 7 0.14 -53.50 34.35
CA GLU A 7 0.76 -52.60 35.33
C GLU A 7 1.13 -51.24 34.72
N THR A 8 1.05 -50.24 35.58
CA THR A 8 1.62 -48.89 35.60
C THR A 8 3.11 -48.75 35.22
N ARG A 9 3.49 -47.62 34.60
CA ARG A 9 4.63 -46.83 35.09
C ARG A 9 4.61 -45.34 34.71
N PHE A 10 4.36 -44.54 35.74
CA PHE A 10 4.71 -43.13 35.86
C PHE A 10 6.23 -42.96 35.85
N GLY A 11 6.75 -42.01 35.08
CA GLY A 11 8.15 -41.59 35.09
C GLY A 11 8.25 -40.07 35.15
N ARG A 12 8.59 -39.55 36.33
CA ARG A 12 8.66 -38.14 36.72
C ARG A 12 10.08 -37.59 36.48
N SER A 13 10.15 -36.38 35.94
CA SER A 13 11.15 -35.29 36.11
C SER A 13 12.48 -35.60 36.82
N HIS A 14 13.62 -35.20 36.21
CA HIS A 14 14.49 -34.14 36.75
C HIS A 14 15.67 -33.78 35.83
N ASP A 15 16.07 -32.53 36.02
CA ASP A 15 17.08 -31.66 35.42
C ASP A 15 18.55 -31.99 35.82
N ARG A 16 19.49 -31.30 35.16
CA ARG A 16 20.94 -31.09 35.40
C ARG A 16 21.95 -31.81 34.48
N THR A 17 22.68 -31.04 33.64
CA THR A 17 24.00 -30.41 33.87
C THR A 17 25.15 -31.43 33.77
N GLY A 18 26.20 -31.28 32.97
CA GLY A 18 26.68 -30.18 32.12
C GLY A 18 28.01 -30.58 31.44
N GLU A 19 28.59 -29.60 30.72
CA GLU A 19 30.00 -29.47 30.30
C GLU A 19 30.59 -30.51 29.31
N GLY A 20 31.36 -30.15 28.28
CA GLY A 20 31.90 -28.87 27.84
C GLY A 20 32.92 -29.07 26.69
N ALA A 21 33.56 -27.96 26.33
CA ALA A 21 34.83 -27.82 25.58
C ALA A 21 34.82 -27.76 24.03
N GLY A 22 35.51 -26.73 23.53
CA GLY A 22 36.14 -26.67 22.20
C GLY A 22 35.41 -25.81 21.17
N GLN A 23 35.51 -24.49 21.23
CA GLN A 23 36.42 -23.72 20.35
C GLN A 23 36.85 -24.47 19.07
N SER A 24 36.37 -24.04 17.90
CA SER A 24 37.24 -23.57 16.81
C SER A 24 36.43 -23.41 15.51
N THR A 25 36.25 -22.15 15.12
CA THR A 25 36.30 -21.62 13.76
C THR A 25 36.25 -22.64 12.62
N ARG A 26 35.07 -22.75 12.00
CA ARG A 26 34.84 -22.80 10.54
C ARG A 26 33.33 -22.77 10.27
N ILE A 27 32.70 -21.62 10.50
CA ILE A 27 31.40 -21.34 9.87
C ILE A 27 31.71 -21.07 8.40
N THR A 28 31.57 -22.10 7.57
CA THR A 28 31.44 -21.92 6.13
C THR A 28 30.12 -21.18 5.90
N VAL A 29 30.18 -19.85 5.86
CA VAL A 29 29.09 -18.98 5.41
C VAL A 29 28.91 -19.22 3.91
N ARG A 30 28.11 -20.22 3.56
CA ARG A 30 27.52 -20.43 2.24
C ARG A 30 26.06 -20.84 2.46
N GLY A 31 25.19 -19.84 2.54
CA GLY A 31 23.76 -20.06 2.75
C GLY A 31 23.08 -18.86 3.40
N PHE A 32 23.29 -17.70 2.81
CA PHE A 32 22.60 -16.45 3.13
C PHE A 32 21.10 -16.63 2.80
N LEU A 33 20.18 -16.53 3.76
CA LEU A 33 18.84 -16.01 3.45
C LEU A 33 18.12 -15.48 4.70
N ALA A 34 18.37 -14.21 4.98
CA ALA A 34 17.56 -13.40 5.86
C ALA A 34 16.15 -13.25 5.25
N PHE A 35 15.12 -13.73 5.96
CA PHE A 35 13.74 -13.43 5.60
C PHE A 35 13.36 -12.07 6.20
N LEU A 36 13.86 -11.00 5.59
CA LEU A 36 13.39 -9.64 5.86
C LEU A 36 12.10 -9.45 5.05
N LEU A 37 10.94 -9.46 5.73
CA LEU A 37 9.65 -9.22 5.08
C LEU A 37 9.56 -7.72 4.74
N SER A 38 9.93 -7.36 3.51
CA SER A 38 9.80 -6.01 2.98
C SER A 38 8.32 -5.63 2.84
N VAL A 39 7.84 -4.65 3.64
CA VAL A 39 6.61 -3.93 3.33
C VAL A 39 6.92 -2.99 2.16
N LEU A 40 6.54 -3.41 0.95
CA LEU A 40 6.56 -2.55 -0.22
C LEU A 40 5.25 -1.73 -0.21
N ALA A 41 5.20 -0.67 0.58
CA ALA A 41 4.20 0.37 0.34
C ALA A 41 4.57 1.00 -1.01
N ALA A 42 3.79 0.67 -2.05
CA ALA A 42 3.85 1.37 -3.32
C ALA A 42 3.50 2.83 -3.06
N ASN A 43 4.53 3.64 -2.81
CA ASN A 43 4.43 5.08 -2.85
C ASN A 43 4.21 5.45 -4.32
N ALA A 44 2.97 5.31 -4.79
CA ALA A 44 2.56 5.93 -6.04
C ALA A 44 2.76 7.43 -5.84
N VAL A 45 3.89 7.92 -6.35
CA VAL A 45 4.27 9.33 -6.26
C VAL A 45 3.14 10.11 -6.92
N ALA A 46 2.42 10.88 -6.12
CA ALA A 46 1.31 11.66 -6.64
C ALA A 46 1.84 12.69 -7.65
N MET A 47 1.19 12.77 -8.81
CA MET A 47 1.58 13.72 -9.83
C MET A 47 1.09 15.10 -9.41
N GLU A 48 2.03 16.02 -9.20
CA GLU A 48 1.69 17.41 -8.87
C GLU A 48 1.38 18.20 -10.14
N ILE A 49 0.24 18.88 -10.14
CA ILE A 49 -0.23 19.74 -11.23
C ILE A 49 -0.12 21.19 -10.79
N THR A 50 0.78 21.93 -11.43
CA THR A 50 1.09 23.33 -11.11
C THR A 50 0.75 24.32 -12.23
N GLN A 51 0.34 23.81 -13.39
CA GLN A 51 0.02 24.60 -14.58
C GLN A 51 -1.04 23.87 -15.43
N ASP A 52 -1.55 24.55 -16.45
CA ASP A 52 -2.44 23.95 -17.44
C ASP A 52 -1.84 22.65 -17.96
N THR A 53 -2.62 21.58 -17.88
CA THR A 53 -2.14 20.23 -18.18
C THR A 53 -3.18 19.48 -18.99
N ARG A 54 -2.70 18.82 -20.05
CA ARG A 54 -3.47 17.82 -20.78
C ARG A 54 -2.90 16.44 -20.49
N LEU A 55 -3.73 15.56 -19.96
CA LEU A 55 -3.37 14.17 -19.75
C LEU A 55 -3.48 13.40 -21.08
N ASP A 56 -2.56 12.46 -21.26
CA ASP A 56 -2.61 11.49 -22.34
C ASP A 56 -3.69 10.42 -22.06
N PRO A 57 -4.71 10.26 -22.92
CA PRO A 57 -5.78 9.28 -22.71
C PRO A 57 -5.32 7.82 -22.80
N ASP A 58 -4.21 7.55 -23.47
CA ASP A 58 -3.65 6.20 -23.60
C ASP A 58 -2.78 5.82 -22.38
N LYS A 59 -2.63 6.76 -21.42
CA LYS A 59 -1.86 6.58 -20.21
C LYS A 59 -2.75 6.46 -18.97
N VAL A 60 -2.33 5.58 -18.08
CA VAL A 60 -2.88 5.46 -16.73
C VAL A 60 -2.04 6.28 -15.76
N TYR A 61 -2.71 7.04 -14.91
CA TYR A 61 -2.11 7.86 -13.87
C TYR A 61 -2.48 7.33 -12.48
N GLY A 62 -1.61 7.62 -11.52
CA GLY A 62 -1.90 7.45 -10.10
C GLY A 62 -2.67 8.66 -9.56
N PRO A 63 -2.48 9.02 -8.28
CA PRO A 63 -3.17 10.15 -7.67
C PRO A 63 -2.64 11.48 -8.24
N LEU A 64 -3.53 12.44 -8.41
CA LEU A 64 -3.22 13.81 -8.81
C LEU A 64 -3.32 14.74 -7.60
N VAL A 65 -2.34 15.64 -7.46
CA VAL A 65 -2.35 16.70 -6.46
C VAL A 65 -2.28 18.05 -7.15
N ILE A 66 -3.33 18.85 -7.01
CA ILE A 66 -3.43 20.14 -7.67
C ILE A 66 -2.90 21.21 -6.72
N ARG A 67 -1.85 21.91 -7.17
CA ARG A 67 -1.07 22.87 -6.39
C ARG A 67 -1.19 24.31 -6.89
N SER A 68 -1.90 24.54 -7.99
CA SER A 68 -2.06 25.85 -8.59
C SER A 68 -3.53 26.20 -8.83
N SER A 69 -3.82 27.49 -8.81
CA SER A 69 -5.14 28.08 -9.05
C SER A 69 -5.22 28.62 -10.47
N SER A 70 -6.44 28.83 -10.99
CA SER A 70 -6.67 29.42 -12.31
C SER A 70 -6.06 28.59 -13.45
N ILE A 71 -6.19 27.26 -13.36
CA ILE A 71 -5.66 26.32 -14.36
C ILE A 71 -6.74 25.39 -14.90
N THR A 72 -6.51 24.86 -16.08
CA THR A 72 -7.31 23.83 -16.74
C THR A 72 -6.55 22.51 -16.78
N ILE A 73 -7.23 21.46 -16.32
CA ILE A 73 -6.76 20.08 -16.37
C ILE A 73 -7.70 19.33 -17.31
N ASP A 74 -7.22 19.07 -18.52
CA ASP A 74 -7.93 18.29 -19.53
C ASP A 74 -7.47 16.84 -19.45
N GLY A 75 -8.31 15.98 -18.93
CA GLY A 75 -8.04 14.56 -18.85
C GLY A 75 -8.01 13.86 -20.20
N GLY A 76 -8.67 14.41 -21.23
CA GLY A 76 -8.78 13.79 -22.54
C GLY A 76 -9.42 12.39 -22.56
N GLY A 77 -9.98 11.90 -21.44
CA GLY A 77 -10.43 10.53 -21.23
C GLY A 77 -9.47 9.65 -20.41
N ALA A 78 -8.36 10.19 -19.91
CA ALA A 78 -7.36 9.46 -19.13
C ALA A 78 -7.93 8.84 -17.85
N TRP A 79 -7.31 7.74 -17.42
CA TRP A 79 -7.71 6.98 -16.24
C TRP A 79 -6.77 7.21 -15.05
N LEU A 80 -7.35 7.59 -13.91
CA LEU A 80 -6.71 7.59 -12.60
C LEU A 80 -7.04 6.28 -11.88
N ILE A 81 -6.06 5.39 -11.74
CA ILE A 81 -6.26 4.05 -11.17
C ILE A 81 -5.58 3.94 -9.80
N GLY A 82 -6.39 3.67 -8.78
CA GLY A 82 -5.95 3.30 -7.44
C GLY A 82 -5.97 1.79 -7.25
N ASP A 83 -6.11 1.33 -6.01
CA ASP A 83 -6.13 -0.10 -5.70
C ASP A 83 -7.41 -0.78 -6.20
N LEU A 84 -7.29 -1.59 -7.25
CA LEU A 84 -8.41 -2.36 -7.81
C LEU A 84 -8.75 -3.63 -7.01
N LYS A 85 -7.83 -4.08 -6.16
CA LYS A 85 -8.00 -5.26 -5.29
C LYS A 85 -7.51 -4.95 -3.88
N PRO A 86 -8.17 -4.04 -3.15
CA PRO A 86 -7.72 -3.67 -1.83
C PRO A 86 -7.89 -4.84 -0.84
N PRO A 87 -6.97 -5.00 0.13
CA PRO A 87 -7.15 -5.96 1.22
C PRO A 87 -8.41 -5.62 2.03
N GLY A 88 -9.25 -6.62 2.27
CA GLY A 88 -10.49 -6.45 3.04
C GLY A 88 -11.57 -5.62 2.36
N ASN A 89 -11.56 -5.49 1.03
CA ASN A 89 -12.56 -4.78 0.22
C ASN A 89 -12.73 -3.29 0.57
N LYS A 90 -11.75 -2.67 1.22
CA LYS A 90 -11.77 -1.25 1.57
C LYS A 90 -10.87 -0.47 0.63
N LEU A 91 -11.47 0.27 -0.30
CA LEU A 91 -10.74 1.23 -1.13
C LEU A 91 -10.06 2.28 -0.23
N LYS A 92 -8.92 2.80 -0.68
CA LYS A 92 -8.12 3.79 0.03
C LYS A 92 -7.67 4.91 -0.89
N GLY A 93 -7.41 6.07 -0.31
CA GLY A 93 -6.79 7.20 -1.01
C GLY A 93 -7.76 8.05 -1.84
N ILE A 94 -7.21 9.09 -2.45
CA ILE A 94 -7.94 10.13 -3.17
C ILE A 94 -7.37 10.22 -4.58
N ALA A 95 -8.21 10.12 -5.62
CA ALA A 95 -7.76 10.19 -7.00
C ALA A 95 -7.27 11.61 -7.37
N VAL A 96 -8.04 12.64 -6.98
CA VAL A 96 -7.69 14.04 -7.17
C VAL A 96 -7.81 14.78 -5.85
N LEU A 97 -6.70 15.29 -5.34
CA LEU A 97 -6.63 16.11 -4.13
C LEU A 97 -6.25 17.55 -4.48
N ALA A 98 -6.98 18.50 -3.91
CA ALA A 98 -6.65 19.91 -4.02
C ALA A 98 -6.92 20.62 -2.69
N ALA A 99 -5.99 21.47 -2.26
CA ALA A 99 -6.09 22.17 -0.98
C ALA A 99 -5.67 23.64 -1.15
N GLY A 100 -6.57 24.57 -0.80
CA GLY A 100 -6.31 26.01 -0.89
C GLY A 100 -6.15 26.53 -2.31
N VAL A 101 -6.70 25.84 -3.31
CA VAL A 101 -6.63 26.25 -4.73
C VAL A 101 -8.02 26.54 -5.29
N SER A 102 -8.09 27.56 -6.14
CA SER A 102 -9.35 28.10 -6.66
C SER A 102 -9.33 28.26 -8.18
N ASN A 103 -10.50 28.41 -8.79
CA ASN A 103 -10.67 28.65 -10.23
C ASN A 103 -10.05 27.56 -11.11
N VAL A 104 -10.16 26.29 -10.69
CA VAL A 104 -9.63 25.14 -11.44
C VAL A 104 -10.74 24.51 -12.25
N THR A 105 -10.47 24.26 -13.53
CA THR A 105 -11.33 23.46 -14.40
C THR A 105 -10.75 22.05 -14.52
N LEU A 106 -11.49 21.03 -14.08
CA LEU A 106 -11.14 19.63 -14.26
C LEU A 106 -12.15 19.00 -15.22
N LYS A 107 -11.69 18.48 -16.35
CA LYS A 107 -12.57 17.90 -17.36
C LYS A 107 -12.09 16.57 -17.90
N ASN A 108 -13.02 15.69 -18.28
CA ASN A 108 -12.76 14.46 -19.02
C ASN A 108 -11.77 13.51 -18.33
N VAL A 109 -11.88 13.34 -17.01
CA VAL A 109 -11.03 12.44 -16.22
C VAL A 109 -11.85 11.28 -15.68
N ASN A 110 -11.35 10.07 -15.86
CA ASN A 110 -11.93 8.86 -15.29
C ASN A 110 -11.17 8.45 -14.01
N ALA A 111 -11.86 7.98 -12.97
CA ALA A 111 -11.22 7.50 -11.75
C ALA A 111 -11.82 6.17 -11.27
N LYS A 112 -10.97 5.23 -10.85
CA LYS A 112 -11.39 3.92 -10.31
C LYS A 112 -10.41 3.39 -9.27
N GLY A 113 -10.90 2.67 -8.26
CA GLY A 113 -10.06 2.06 -7.24
C GLY A 113 -9.68 3.02 -6.10
N TRP A 114 -10.48 4.08 -5.88
CA TRP A 114 -10.22 5.10 -4.87
C TRP A 114 -11.33 5.16 -3.84
N GLU A 115 -10.99 5.50 -2.59
CA GLU A 115 -11.98 5.80 -1.56
C GLU A 115 -12.71 7.10 -1.86
N THR A 116 -12.01 8.07 -2.46
CA THR A 116 -12.58 9.35 -2.87
C THR A 116 -12.09 9.71 -4.27
N GLY A 117 -13.00 10.03 -5.18
CA GLY A 117 -12.64 10.47 -6.54
C GLY A 117 -12.01 11.86 -6.55
N LEU A 118 -12.69 12.84 -5.96
CA LEU A 118 -12.26 14.23 -5.89
C LEU A 118 -12.42 14.76 -4.47
N LYS A 119 -11.36 15.35 -3.91
CA LYS A 119 -11.40 16.07 -2.63
C LYS A 119 -10.82 17.45 -2.79
N ILE A 120 -11.65 18.46 -2.55
CA ILE A 120 -11.26 19.87 -2.53
C ILE A 120 -11.39 20.34 -1.07
N ILE A 121 -10.32 20.95 -0.57
CA ILE A 121 -10.24 21.52 0.79
C ILE A 121 -9.98 23.01 0.63
N ASP A 122 -10.82 23.86 1.21
CA ASP A 122 -10.66 25.33 1.18
C ASP A 122 -10.46 25.91 -0.23
N GLY A 123 -11.06 25.30 -1.25
CA GLY A 123 -11.03 25.75 -2.65
C GLY A 123 -12.35 26.36 -3.09
N SER A 124 -12.31 27.25 -4.08
CA SER A 124 -13.50 27.94 -4.61
C SER A 124 -13.47 28.09 -6.13
N GLY A 125 -14.62 28.29 -6.77
CA GLY A 125 -14.70 28.52 -8.22
C GLY A 125 -14.29 27.32 -9.09
N TRP A 126 -14.50 26.09 -8.60
CA TRP A 126 -14.18 24.89 -9.36
C TRP A 126 -15.23 24.57 -10.41
N THR A 127 -14.76 24.18 -11.59
CA THR A 127 -15.59 23.71 -12.69
C THR A 127 -15.25 22.26 -12.98
N ILE A 128 -16.25 21.36 -12.91
CA ILE A 128 -16.08 19.94 -13.17
C ILE A 128 -16.93 19.56 -14.39
N GLU A 129 -16.28 19.03 -15.42
CA GLU A 129 -16.89 18.71 -16.72
C GLU A 129 -16.52 17.29 -17.16
N ASN A 130 -17.30 16.71 -18.07
CA ASN A 130 -17.15 15.33 -18.55
C ASN A 130 -17.34 15.22 -20.06
#